data_AF-A0A1I1P9N9-F1
#
_entry.id   AF-A0A1I1P9N9-F1
#
_cell.length_a   1.000
_cell.length_b   1.000
_cell.length_c   1.000
_cell.angle_alpha   90.00
_cell.angle_beta   90.00
_cell.angle_gamma   90.00
#
_symmetry.space_group_name_H-M   'P 1'
#
loop_
_entity.id
_entity.type
_entity.pdbx_description
1 polymer ?
#
loop_
_entity_poly.entity_id
_entity_poly.type
_entity_poly.pdbx_seq_one_letter_code
_entity_poly.pdbx_strand_id
1 'polypeptide(L)'
;MTRHTNDLKQQVERILHWEQSSHWRSRDFAHLSELVFTYTNRHVDARDLQLFWTSSSIPSQSVLDSLACYADYADWNDFCSRNYYGEVATDEEITTLRAPIREIPVKWVLVICWFSVLASILVAILLVLNR
;
A
#
# COMPACT_ATOMS: atom_id res chain seq x y z
N MET A 1 -16.04 -3.80 14.04
CA MET A 1 -15.73 -3.00 12.82
C MET A 1 -14.50 -2.10 12.97
N THR A 2 -14.20 -1.55 14.15
CA THR A 2 -13.04 -0.67 14.37
C THR A 2 -11.66 -1.35 14.31
N ARG A 3 -11.58 -2.68 14.47
CA ARG A 3 -10.31 -3.43 14.41
C ARG A 3 -9.68 -3.35 13.01
N HIS A 4 -10.43 -3.70 11.97
CA HIS A 4 -9.94 -3.65 10.59
C HIS A 4 -9.49 -2.24 10.17
N THR A 5 -10.16 -1.19 10.64
CA THR A 5 -9.75 0.18 10.30
C THR A 5 -8.40 0.54 10.94
N ASN A 6 -8.09 0.00 12.12
CA ASN A 6 -6.78 0.19 12.74
C ASN A 6 -5.71 -0.62 12.02
N ASP A 7 -6.03 -1.85 11.59
CA ASP A 7 -5.10 -2.68 10.81
C ASP A 7 -4.74 -1.99 9.48
N LEU A 8 -5.72 -1.34 8.83
CA LEU A 8 -5.50 -0.57 7.61
C LEU A 8 -4.59 0.63 7.86
N LYS A 9 -4.81 1.39 8.94
CA LYS A 9 -3.94 2.52 9.32
C LYS A 9 -2.49 2.06 9.50
N GLN A 10 -2.28 0.98 10.24
CA GLN A 10 -0.96 0.41 10.46
C GLN A 10 -0.31 -0.08 9.17
N GLN A 11 -1.09 -0.68 8.26
CA GLN A 11 -0.58 -1.12 6.96
C GLN A 11 -0.12 0.06 6.11
N VAL A 12 -0.91 1.14 6.06
CA VAL A 12 -0.53 2.37 5.34
C VAL A 12 0.69 3.04 5.96
N GLU A 13 0.77 3.13 7.28
CA GLU A 13 1.95 3.64 8.00
C GLU A 13 3.21 2.85 7.68
N ARG A 14 3.10 1.52 7.59
CA ARG A 14 4.21 0.63 7.22
C ARG A 14 4.67 0.86 5.79
N ILE A 15 3.76 1.11 4.85
CA ILE A 15 4.08 1.40 3.44
C ILE A 15 4.77 2.75 3.30
N LEU A 16 4.30 3.77 4.03
CA LEU A 16 4.85 5.12 3.97
C LEU A 16 6.23 5.22 4.62
N HIS A 17 6.56 4.34 5.57
CA HIS A 17 7.77 4.42 6.38
C HIS A 17 7.93 5.78 7.09
N TRP A 18 6.81 6.44 7.41
CA TRP A 18 6.79 7.71 8.14
C TRP A 18 6.82 7.46 9.65
N GLU A 19 6.94 8.55 10.42
CA GLU A 19 6.71 8.50 11.87
C GLU A 19 5.27 8.07 12.17
N GLN A 20 4.99 7.70 13.42
CA GLN A 20 3.64 7.31 13.84
C GLN A 20 2.63 8.40 13.52
N SER A 21 1.41 8.01 13.18
CA SER A 21 0.34 8.94 12.79
C SER A 21 -0.02 9.98 13.87
N SER A 22 0.35 9.72 15.12
CA SER A 22 0.25 10.66 16.24
C SER A 22 1.05 11.95 16.04
N HIS A 23 2.11 11.90 15.22
CA HIS A 23 2.98 13.05 14.94
C HIS A 23 2.66 13.74 13.61
N TRP A 24 1.72 13.20 12.83
CA TRP A 24 1.38 13.75 11.53
C TRP A 24 0.69 15.11 11.67
N ARG A 25 1.11 16.04 10.82
CA ARG A 25 0.53 17.37 10.66
C ARG A 25 -0.37 17.39 9.43
N SER A 26 -1.21 18.41 9.29
CA SER A 26 -2.09 18.57 8.13
C SER A 26 -1.37 18.51 6.78
N ARG A 27 -0.09 18.91 6.71
CA ARG A 27 0.73 18.78 5.50
C ARG A 27 1.04 17.33 5.13
N ASP A 28 1.20 16.46 6.12
CA ASP A 28 1.55 15.05 5.92
C ASP A 28 0.31 14.31 5.37
N PHE A 29 -0.88 14.67 5.86
CA PHE A 29 -2.15 14.20 5.27
C PHE A 29 -2.38 14.71 3.84
N ALA A 30 -1.97 15.94 3.51
CA ALA A 30 -2.01 16.45 2.15
C ALA A 30 -1.08 15.67 1.22
N HIS A 31 0.12 15.32 1.71
CA HIS A 31 1.05 14.50 0.96
C HIS A 31 0.52 13.06 0.78
N LEU A 32 -0.10 12.48 1.81
CA LEU A 32 -0.75 11.17 1.71
C LEU A 32 -1.87 11.18 0.68
N SER A 33 -2.70 12.22 0.67
CA SER A 33 -3.76 12.41 -0.33
C SER A 33 -3.19 12.38 -1.76
N GLU A 34 -2.08 13.08 -2.00
CA GLU A 34 -1.39 13.10 -3.29
C GLU A 34 -0.81 11.73 -3.66
N LEU A 35 -0.21 11.01 -2.71
CA LEU A 35 0.31 9.66 -2.93
C LEU A 35 -0.80 8.66 -3.29
N VAL A 36 -1.91 8.68 -2.54
CA VAL A 36 -3.08 7.83 -2.80
C VAL A 36 -3.65 8.15 -4.18
N PHE A 37 -3.79 9.43 -4.52
CA PHE A 37 -4.26 9.85 -5.84
C PHE A 37 -3.30 9.37 -6.94
N THR A 38 -2.00 9.56 -6.77
CA THR A 38 -0.98 9.14 -7.76
C THR A 38 -1.00 7.62 -7.98
N TYR A 39 -1.25 6.83 -6.93
CA TYR A 39 -1.24 5.37 -7.02
C TYR A 39 -2.55 4.78 -7.56
N THR A 40 -3.68 5.31 -7.10
CA THR A 40 -5.01 4.73 -7.32
C THR A 40 -5.84 5.49 -8.35
N ASN A 41 -5.41 6.70 -8.73
CA ASN A 41 -6.18 7.68 -9.50
C ASN A 41 -7.54 8.06 -8.88
N ARG A 42 -7.68 7.88 -7.56
CA ARG A 42 -8.87 8.25 -6.79
C ARG A 42 -8.51 9.36 -5.83
N HIS A 43 -9.29 10.43 -5.86
CA HIS A 43 -9.06 11.58 -4.98
C HIS A 43 -9.65 11.31 -3.60
N VAL A 44 -8.85 11.52 -2.56
CA VAL A 44 -9.28 11.46 -1.16
C VAL A 44 -8.86 12.75 -0.48
N ASP A 45 -9.79 13.45 0.17
CA ASP A 45 -9.48 14.73 0.81
C ASP A 45 -8.53 14.53 2.00
N ALA A 46 -7.52 15.39 2.11
CA ALA A 46 -6.59 15.40 3.24
C ALA A 46 -7.30 15.56 4.60
N ARG A 47 -8.41 16.30 4.65
CA ARG A 47 -9.23 16.46 5.86
C ARG A 47 -9.94 15.17 6.24
N ASP A 48 -10.44 14.43 5.27
CA ASP A 48 -11.10 13.15 5.50
C ASP A 48 -10.08 12.11 5.99
N LEU A 49 -8.86 12.12 5.43
CA LEU A 49 -7.74 11.33 5.94
C LEU A 49 -7.38 11.75 7.37
N GLN A 50 -7.25 13.04 7.64
CA GLN A 50 -6.94 13.54 8.98
C GLN A 50 -8.00 13.08 10.00
N LEU A 51 -9.29 13.19 9.66
CA LEU A 51 -10.38 12.69 10.49
C LEU A 51 -10.31 11.17 10.65
N PHE A 52 -10.01 10.42 9.60
CA PHE A 52 -9.89 8.97 9.70
C PHE A 52 -8.83 8.55 10.72
N TRP A 53 -7.67 9.20 10.75
CA TRP A 53 -6.61 8.88 11.72
C TRP A 53 -6.87 9.40 13.13
N THR A 54 -7.41 10.61 13.26
CA THR A 54 -7.56 11.29 14.57
C THR A 54 -8.88 10.95 15.27
N SER A 55 -9.93 10.66 14.53
CA SER A 55 -11.26 10.35 15.03
C SER A 55 -11.55 8.84 14.94
N SER A 56 -12.52 8.39 15.74
CA SER A 56 -13.11 7.05 15.61
C SER A 56 -14.22 7.00 14.56
N SER A 57 -14.44 8.10 13.82
CA SER A 57 -15.45 8.17 12.77
C SER A 57 -15.07 7.25 11.60
N ILE A 58 -16.04 6.44 11.19
CA ILE A 58 -15.90 5.57 10.02
C ILE A 58 -15.97 6.47 8.78
N PRO A 59 -14.90 6.54 7.96
CA PRO A 59 -14.91 7.32 6.74
C PRO A 59 -15.82 6.67 5.69
N SER A 60 -16.07 7.36 4.58
CA SER A 60 -16.88 6.78 3.50
C SER A 60 -16.24 5.51 2.95
N GLN A 61 -17.07 4.61 2.42
CA GLN A 61 -16.61 3.38 1.77
C GLN A 61 -15.57 3.68 0.68
N SER A 62 -15.77 4.75 -0.10
CA SER A 62 -14.85 5.17 -1.15
C SER A 62 -13.44 5.54 -0.65
N VAL A 63 -13.34 6.13 0.55
CA VAL A 63 -12.07 6.44 1.21
C VAL A 63 -11.38 5.15 1.63
N LEU A 64 -12.13 4.23 2.25
CA LEU A 64 -11.60 2.92 2.66
C LEU A 64 -11.12 2.10 1.47
N ASP A 65 -11.89 2.08 0.38
CA ASP A 65 -11.51 1.40 -0.84
C ASP A 65 -10.24 2.00 -1.45
N SER A 66 -10.13 3.34 -1.47
CA SER A 66 -8.94 4.00 -2.02
C SER A 66 -7.69 3.72 -1.17
N LEU A 67 -7.81 3.69 0.15
CA LEU A 67 -6.71 3.34 1.05
C LEU A 67 -6.36 1.84 0.98
N ALA A 68 -7.35 0.96 0.84
CA ALA A 68 -7.14 -0.46 0.62
C ALA A 68 -6.41 -0.71 -0.72
N CYS A 69 -6.83 -0.03 -1.80
CA CYS A 69 -6.12 -0.05 -3.07
C CYS A 69 -4.70 0.50 -2.97
N TYR A 70 -4.50 1.58 -2.21
CA TYR A 70 -3.15 2.08 -1.92
C TYR A 70 -2.27 1.05 -1.20
N ALA A 71 -2.88 0.19 -0.37
CA ALA A 71 -2.23 -0.92 0.31
C ALA A 71 -2.15 -2.22 -0.50
N ASP A 72 -2.37 -2.17 -1.83
CA ASP A 72 -2.36 -3.31 -2.76
C ASP A 72 -3.50 -4.34 -2.57
N TYR A 73 -4.65 -3.90 -2.04
CA TYR A 73 -5.88 -4.69 -2.00
C TYR A 73 -6.85 -4.28 -3.10
N ALA A 74 -7.77 -5.18 -3.50
CA ALA A 74 -8.73 -4.86 -4.55
C ALA A 74 -9.73 -3.77 -4.10
N ASP A 75 -10.21 -3.89 -2.86
CA ASP A 75 -11.14 -2.99 -2.20
C ASP A 75 -11.11 -3.20 -0.67
N TRP A 76 -11.91 -2.44 0.07
CA TRP A 76 -11.99 -2.54 1.52
C TRP A 76 -12.47 -3.93 2.01
N ASN A 77 -13.35 -4.58 1.27
CA ASN A 77 -13.89 -5.89 1.64
C ASN A 77 -12.86 -7.00 1.40
N ASP A 78 -12.06 -6.91 0.33
CA ASP A 78 -10.88 -7.73 0.09
C ASP A 78 -9.86 -7.56 1.22
N PHE A 79 -9.62 -6.33 1.68
CA PHE A 79 -8.79 -6.08 2.86
C PHE A 79 -9.35 -6.76 4.12
N CYS A 80 -10.65 -6.58 4.41
CA CYS A 80 -11.28 -7.17 5.59
C CYS A 80 -11.22 -8.69 5.56
N SER A 81 -11.60 -9.31 4.44
CA SER A 81 -11.63 -10.77 4.31
C SER A 81 -10.25 -11.40 4.43
N ARG A 82 -9.22 -10.80 3.83
CA ARG A 82 -7.83 -11.29 3.92
C ARG A 82 -7.22 -11.12 5.31
N ASN A 83 -7.57 -10.06 6.03
CA ASN A 83 -7.06 -9.80 7.38
C ASN A 83 -7.94 -10.35 8.51
N TYR A 84 -9.12 -10.91 8.19
CA TYR A 84 -10.01 -11.57 9.17
C TYR A 84 -9.49 -12.95 9.61
N TYR A 85 -8.71 -13.64 8.76
CA TYR A 85 -8.22 -15.00 9.03
C TYR A 85 -6.93 -15.07 9.86
N GLY A 86 -6.46 -13.95 10.41
CA GLY A 86 -5.23 -13.91 11.21
C GLY A 86 -5.33 -14.47 12.64
N GLU A 87 -6.50 -14.96 13.09
CA GLU A 87 -6.67 -15.32 14.52
C GLU A 87 -7.21 -16.72 14.83
N VAL A 88 -7.66 -17.57 13.88
CA VAL A 88 -8.06 -18.95 14.25
C VAL A 88 -7.84 -19.96 13.12
N ALA A 89 -7.33 -21.12 13.53
CA ALA A 89 -7.21 -22.41 12.83
C ALA A 89 -5.88 -22.66 12.09
N THR A 90 -4.86 -22.99 12.88
CA THR A 90 -4.12 -24.23 12.63
C THR A 90 -5.14 -25.37 12.73
N ASP A 91 -5.56 -25.93 11.61
CA ASP A 91 -5.83 -27.38 11.50
C ASP A 91 -6.03 -27.79 10.04
N GLU A 92 -5.68 -29.04 9.84
CA GLU A 92 -5.28 -29.74 8.63
C GLU A 92 -6.33 -29.77 7.51
N GLU A 93 -5.80 -29.75 6.27
CA GLU A 93 -6.21 -30.57 5.13
C GLU A 93 -7.73 -30.57 4.81
N ILE A 94 -8.17 -29.91 3.74
CA ILE A 94 -8.40 -30.59 2.45
C ILE A 94 -8.49 -29.52 1.34
N THR A 95 -7.48 -29.57 0.49
CA THR A 95 -7.61 -29.61 -0.98
C THR A 95 -8.01 -28.32 -1.70
N THR A 96 -6.96 -27.77 -2.33
CA THR A 96 -6.95 -27.02 -3.60
C THR A 96 -7.44 -25.58 -3.59
N LEU A 97 -6.52 -24.74 -4.06
CA LEU A 97 -6.66 -23.35 -4.51
C LEU A 97 -6.35 -22.28 -3.46
N ARG A 98 -5.21 -21.65 -3.73
CA ARG A 98 -4.83 -20.30 -3.31
C ARG A 98 -3.99 -20.23 -2.04
N ALA A 99 -2.77 -20.76 -2.19
CA ALA A 99 -1.61 -20.02 -1.68
C ALA A 99 -1.80 -18.53 -2.05
N PRO A 100 -1.74 -17.59 -1.10
CA PRO A 100 -1.82 -16.19 -1.43
C PRO A 100 -0.55 -15.89 -2.22
N ILE A 101 -0.66 -15.94 -3.55
CA ILE A 101 0.26 -15.27 -4.44
C ILE A 101 0.21 -13.83 -3.96
N ARG A 102 1.22 -13.47 -3.16
CA ARG A 102 1.64 -12.10 -2.96
C ARG A 102 1.89 -11.61 -4.37
N GLU A 103 0.91 -10.95 -4.97
CA GLU A 103 1.03 -10.35 -6.28
C GLU A 103 2.14 -9.33 -6.12
N ILE A 104 3.38 -9.74 -6.38
CA ILE A 104 4.52 -8.82 -6.40
C ILE A 104 4.12 -7.85 -7.50
N PRO A 105 3.83 -6.58 -7.17
CA PRO A 105 3.34 -5.64 -8.15
C PRO A 105 4.37 -5.57 -9.27
N VAL A 106 4.02 -6.12 -10.44
CA VAL A 106 4.90 -6.25 -11.62
C VAL A 106 5.52 -4.92 -12.03
N LYS A 107 4.92 -3.81 -11.58
CA LYS A 107 5.43 -2.45 -11.70
C LYS A 107 6.81 -2.26 -11.06
N TRP A 108 7.07 -2.84 -9.88
CA TRP A 108 8.39 -2.74 -9.23
C TRP A 108 9.43 -3.64 -9.88
N VAL A 109 9.01 -4.82 -10.39
CA VAL A 109 9.86 -5.68 -11.19
C VAL A 109 10.30 -4.96 -12.48
N LEU A 110 9.38 -4.23 -13.11
CA LEU A 110 9.67 -3.40 -14.27
C LEU A 110 10.69 -2.30 -13.91
N VAL A 111 10.50 -1.55 -12.82
CA VAL A 111 11.44 -0.51 -12.38
C VAL A 111 12.84 -1.09 -12.12
N ILE A 112 12.94 -2.23 -11.43
CA ILE A 112 14.23 -2.89 -11.14
C ILE A 112 14.89 -3.39 -12.43
N CYS A 113 14.14 -3.97 -13.36
CA CYS A 113 14.64 -4.39 -14.66
C CYS A 113 15.19 -3.20 -15.46
N TRP A 114 14.49 -2.07 -15.49
CA TRP A 114 14.95 -0.87 -16.18
C TRP A 114 16.26 -0.33 -15.60
N PHE A 115 16.39 -0.30 -14.27
CA PHE A 115 17.64 0.10 -13.62
C PHE A 115 18.82 -0.80 -13.98
N SER A 116 18.60 -2.12 -14.03
CA SER A 116 19.63 -3.08 -14.42
C SER A 116 20.08 -2.88 -15.87
N VAL A 117 19.14 -2.66 -16.80
CA VAL A 117 19.46 -2.40 -18.21
C VAL A 117 20.24 -1.09 -18.35
N LEU A 118 19.82 -0.03 -17.67
CA LEU A 118 20.51 1.26 -17.68
C LEU A 118 21.95 1.14 -17.15
N ALA A 119 22.15 0.42 -16.04
CA ALA A 119 23.47 0.20 -15.47
C ALA A 119 24.42 -0.53 -16.45
N SER A 120 23.95 -1.58 -17.13
CA SER A 120 24.76 -2.28 -18.15
C SER A 120 25.15 -1.39 -19.33
N ILE A 121 24.23 -0.56 -19.82
CA ILE A 121 24.51 0.39 -20.91
C ILE A 121 25.56 1.41 -20.46
N LEU A 122 25.45 1.92 -19.24
CA LEU A 122 26.35 2.92 -18.68
C LEU A 122 27.78 2.36 -18.52
N VAL A 123 27.91 1.10 -18.07
CA VAL A 123 29.21 0.39 -18.00
C VAL A 123 29.81 0.20 -19.39
N ALA A 124 29.01 -0.18 -20.39
CA ALA A 124 29.49 -0.33 -21.76
C ALA A 124 29.99 0.99 -22.36
N ILE A 125 29.29 2.09 -22.12
CA ILE A 125 29.70 3.44 -22.58
C ILE A 125 31.00 3.87 -21.90
N LEU A 126 31.15 3.65 -20.58
CA LEU A 126 32.38 3.96 -19.85
C LEU A 126 33.58 3.17 -20.37
N LEU A 127 33.41 1.90 -20.75
CA LEU A 127 34.48 1.09 -21.33
C LEU A 127 34.92 1.59 -22.72
N VAL A 128 33.99 2.14 -23.51
CA VAL A 128 34.29 2.71 -24.83
C VAL A 128 34.96 4.08 -24.71
N LEU A 129 34.57 4.90 -23.74
CA LEU A 129 35.15 6.23 -23.53
C LEU A 129 36.53 6.22 -22.85
N ASN A 130 36.83 5.16 -22.10
CA ASN A 130 38.10 5.00 -21.38
C ASN A 130 39.15 4.18 -22.16
N ARG A 131 38.92 3.94 -23.46
CA ARG A 131 39.81 3.25 -24.39
C ARG A 131 40.28 4.22 -25.47
#